data_AF-A0A9W6HUX9-F1
#
_entry.id   AF-A0A9W6HUX9-F1
#
_cell.length_a   1.000
_cell.length_b   1.000
_cell.length_c   1.000
_cell.angle_alpha   90.00
_cell.angle_beta   90.00
_cell.angle_gamma   90.00
#
_symmetry.space_group_name_H-M   'P 1'
#
loop_
_entity.id
_entity.type
_entity.pdbx_description
1 polymer ?
#
loop_
_entity_poly.entity_id
_entity_poly.type
_entity_poly.pdbx_seq_one_letter_code
_entity_poly.pdbx_strand_id
1 'polypeptide(L)'
;MDVLLDRARLTEARDTLKAAKDAFDSAAKINDNLEAAIDRPHGKSKLRDRVGWFEANWAGNRDELTEMIENVHKGLDSIVTGWDEWEADAVASMEGK
;
A
#
# COMPACT_ATOMS: atom_id res chain seq x y z
N MET A 1 23.38 -11.73 -2.94
CA MET A 1 22.40 -12.60 -2.26
C MET A 1 21.27 -12.76 -3.24
N ASP A 2 21.10 -13.96 -3.79
CA ASP A 2 20.02 -14.25 -4.73
C ASP A 2 18.79 -14.64 -3.91
N VAL A 3 17.71 -13.87 -4.01
CA VAL A 3 16.50 -14.13 -3.24
C VAL A 3 15.64 -15.08 -4.07
N LEU A 4 15.70 -16.38 -3.75
CA LEU A 4 14.76 -17.35 -4.32
C LEU A 4 13.38 -17.13 -3.69
N LEU A 5 12.53 -16.34 -4.36
CA LEU A 5 11.12 -16.20 -4.00
C LEU A 5 10.34 -17.24 -4.81
N ASP A 6 9.86 -18.28 -4.13
CA ASP A 6 8.85 -19.18 -4.70
C ASP A 6 7.49 -18.47 -4.81
N ARG A 7 6.53 -19.11 -5.50
CA ARG A 7 5.18 -18.56 -5.70
C ARG A 7 4.44 -18.26 -4.42
N ALA A 8 4.60 -19.08 -3.39
CA ALA A 8 3.95 -18.82 -2.11
C ALA A 8 4.48 -17.51 -1.51
N ARG A 9 5.79 -17.30 -1.52
CA ARG A 9 6.42 -16.07 -1.01
C ARG A 9 6.13 -14.83 -1.84
N LEU A 10 6.07 -14.95 -3.17
CA LEU A 10 5.66 -13.83 -4.04
C LEU A 10 4.21 -13.42 -3.79
N THR A 11 3.32 -14.40 -3.61
CA THR A 11 1.91 -14.19 -3.28
C THR A 11 1.76 -13.52 -1.91
N GLU A 12 2.46 -14.02 -0.89
CA GLU A 12 2.46 -13.45 0.46
C GLU A 12 2.96 -12.01 0.46
N ALA A 13 4.07 -11.74 -0.25
CA ALA A 13 4.63 -10.40 -0.37
C ALA A 13 3.66 -9.44 -1.08
N ARG A 14 3.02 -9.87 -2.18
CA ARG A 14 1.99 -9.10 -2.87
C ARG A 14 0.84 -8.75 -1.93
N ASP A 15 0.30 -9.74 -1.22
CA ASP A 15 -0.86 -9.54 -0.34
C ASP A 15 -0.52 -8.64 0.84
N THR A 16 0.70 -8.76 1.38
CA THR A 16 1.21 -7.87 2.43
C THR A 16 1.32 -6.42 1.95
N LEU A 17 1.82 -6.20 0.73
CA LEU A 17 1.90 -4.86 0.14
C LEU A 17 0.51 -4.26 -0.09
N LYS A 18 -0.46 -5.07 -0.51
CA LYS A 18 -1.85 -4.64 -0.64
C LYS A 18 -2.42 -4.20 0.71
N ALA A 19 -2.23 -5.00 1.75
CA ALA A 19 -2.68 -4.65 3.10
C ALA A 19 -2.00 -3.38 3.64
N ALA A 20 -0.71 -3.20 3.36
CA ALA A 20 0.03 -1.99 3.74
C ALA A 20 -0.54 -0.74 3.05
N LYS A 21 -0.87 -0.85 1.75
CA LYS A 21 -1.54 0.23 0.99
C LYS A 21 -2.88 0.61 1.63
N ASP A 22 -3.74 -0.38 1.89
CA ASP A 22 -5.06 -0.16 2.49
C ASP A 22 -4.97 0.49 3.88
N ALA A 23 -3.94 0.13 4.67
CA ALA A 23 -3.67 0.74 5.96
C ALA A 23 -3.23 2.20 5.83
N PHE A 24 -2.40 2.54 4.84
CA PHE A 24 -1.99 3.93 4.59
C PHE A 24 -3.15 4.79 4.13
N ASP A 25 -4.01 4.28 3.25
CA ASP A 25 -5.23 4.98 2.81
C ASP A 25 -6.21 5.21 3.97
N SER A 26 -6.28 4.28 4.92
CA SER A 26 -7.09 4.42 6.12
C SER A 26 -6.49 5.45 7.09
N ALA A 27 -5.18 5.45 7.28
CA ALA A 27 -4.48 6.42 8.12
C ALA A 27 -4.58 7.85 7.57
N ALA A 28 -4.58 8.02 6.25
CA ALA A 28 -4.80 9.31 5.59
C ALA A 28 -6.11 9.98 6.07
N LYS A 29 -7.21 9.22 6.03
CA LYS A 29 -8.54 9.71 6.42
C LYS A 29 -8.62 10.16 7.88
N ILE A 30 -7.83 9.55 8.77
CA ILE A 30 -7.79 9.94 10.18
C ILE A 30 -7.04 11.26 10.33
N ASN A 31 -5.89 11.37 9.68
CA ASN A 31 -5.05 12.55 9.78
C ASN A 31 -5.71 13.78 9.18
N ASP A 32 -6.39 13.69 8.03
CA ASP A 32 -7.05 14.84 7.38
C ASP A 32 -8.14 15.51 8.26
N ASN A 33 -8.57 14.86 9.35
CA ASN A 33 -9.57 15.36 10.27
C ASN A 33 -8.99 15.86 11.61
N LEU A 34 -7.69 15.67 11.87
CA LEU A 34 -7.12 15.88 13.20
C LEU A 34 -6.91 17.37 13.49
N GLU A 35 -6.42 18.17 12.54
CA GLU A 35 -6.32 19.64 12.67
C GLU A 35 -7.69 20.26 12.93
N ALA A 36 -8.71 19.81 12.17
CA ALA A 36 -10.08 20.30 12.31
C ALA A 36 -10.69 19.95 13.67
N ALA A 37 -10.30 18.82 14.26
CA ALA A 37 -10.73 18.43 15.60
C ALA A 37 -10.07 19.27 16.72
N ILE A 38 -8.96 19.96 16.42
CA ILE A 38 -8.24 20.79 17.39
C ILE A 38 -8.67 22.24 17.26
N ASP A 39 -9.50 22.69 18.21
CA ASP A 39 -9.94 24.08 18.29
C ASP A 39 -8.83 25.00 18.87
N ARG A 40 -9.17 26.27 19.16
CA ARG A 40 -8.27 27.30 19.68
C ARG A 40 -8.61 27.68 21.13
N PRO A 41 -8.43 26.79 22.12
CA PRO A 41 -8.74 27.09 23.51
C PRO A 41 -7.90 28.27 24.00
N HIS A 42 -8.56 29.27 24.57
CA HIS A 42 -7.95 30.53 25.01
C HIS A 42 -7.13 31.23 23.89
N GLY A 43 -7.54 31.06 22.63
CA GLY A 43 -6.85 31.63 21.47
C GLY A 43 -5.49 30.99 21.16
N LYS A 44 -5.12 29.87 21.80
CA LYS A 44 -3.85 29.19 21.56
C LYS A 44 -3.97 28.27 20.35
N SER A 45 -3.23 28.58 19.28
CA SER A 45 -3.22 27.79 18.03
C SER A 45 -2.04 26.82 17.91
N LYS A 46 -1.01 26.92 18.77
CA LYS A 46 0.26 26.17 18.60
C LYS A 46 0.10 24.67 18.35
N LEU A 47 -0.83 24.00 19.04
CA LEU A 47 -1.08 22.57 18.85
C LEU A 47 -1.70 22.30 17.47
N ARG A 48 -2.73 23.07 17.12
CA ARG A 48 -3.38 23.02 15.82
C ARG A 48 -2.38 23.26 14.69
N ASP A 49 -1.58 24.33 14.78
CA ASP A 49 -0.59 24.69 13.76
C ASP A 49 0.47 23.59 13.59
N ARG A 50 0.88 22.95 14.70
CA ARG A 50 1.83 21.83 14.67
C ARG A 50 1.22 20.58 14.02
N VAL A 51 -0.05 20.32 14.25
CA VAL A 51 -0.78 19.21 13.64
C VAL A 51 -1.02 19.45 12.16
N GLY A 52 -1.45 20.65 11.75
CA GLY A 52 -1.59 20.99 10.32
C GLY A 52 -0.25 20.92 9.57
N TRP A 53 0.86 21.34 10.20
CA TRP A 53 2.20 21.12 9.63
C TRP A 53 2.52 19.64 9.47
N PHE A 54 2.21 18.82 10.47
CA PHE A 54 2.45 17.37 10.42
C PHE A 54 1.62 16.73 9.31
N GLU A 55 0.33 17.03 9.21
CA GLU A 55 -0.57 16.53 8.17
C GLU A 55 -0.05 16.86 6.77
N ALA A 56 0.32 18.12 6.52
CA ALA A 56 0.82 18.54 5.20
C ALA A 56 2.12 17.83 4.80
N ASN A 57 3.08 17.69 5.72
CA ASN A 57 4.36 17.03 5.43
C ASN A 57 4.20 15.51 5.34
N TRP A 58 3.36 14.93 6.19
CA TRP A 58 3.10 13.49 6.19
C TRP A 58 2.29 13.07 4.97
N ALA A 59 1.33 13.88 4.50
CA ALA A 59 0.57 13.58 3.30
C ALA A 59 1.48 13.36 2.09
N GLY A 60 2.44 14.28 1.84
CA GLY A 60 3.41 14.12 0.76
C GLY A 60 4.24 12.84 0.89
N ASN A 61 4.86 12.61 2.05
CA ASN A 61 5.66 11.40 2.29
C ASN A 61 4.83 10.11 2.16
N ARG A 62 3.58 10.12 2.62
CA ARG A 62 2.67 8.98 2.51
C ARG A 62 2.33 8.70 1.06
N ASP A 63 2.03 9.73 0.27
CA ASP A 63 1.66 9.56 -1.15
C ASP A 63 2.83 8.95 -1.94
N GLU A 64 4.06 9.41 -1.69
CA GLU A 64 5.27 8.80 -2.27
C GLU A 64 5.44 7.33 -1.86
N LEU A 65 5.27 7.01 -0.57
CA LEU A 65 5.37 5.63 -0.10
C LEU A 65 4.27 4.73 -0.68
N THR A 66 3.04 5.23 -0.77
CA THR A 66 1.91 4.52 -1.37
C THR A 66 2.18 4.22 -2.84
N GLU A 67 2.74 5.16 -3.60
CA GLU A 67 3.12 4.95 -4.99
C GLU A 67 4.21 3.87 -5.13
N MET A 68 5.24 3.91 -4.28
CA MET A 68 6.29 2.88 -4.28
C MET A 68 5.74 1.49 -3.97
N ILE A 69 4.88 1.38 -2.95
CA ILE A 69 4.19 0.13 -2.59
C ILE A 69 3.36 -0.38 -3.77
N GLU A 70 2.58 0.49 -4.41
CA GLU A 70 1.74 0.14 -5.55
C GLU A 70 2.55 -0.36 -6.74
N ASN A 71 3.69 0.27 -7.04
CA ASN A 71 4.56 -0.14 -8.14
C ASN A 71 5.16 -1.53 -7.90
N VAL A 72 5.63 -1.81 -6.68
CA VAL A 72 6.14 -3.14 -6.34
C VAL A 72 5.00 -4.18 -6.36
N HIS A 73 3.84 -3.85 -5.79
CA HIS A 73 2.67 -4.71 -5.81
C HIS A 73 2.27 -5.10 -7.24
N LYS A 74 2.19 -4.13 -8.17
CA LYS A 74 1.87 -4.39 -9.59
C LYS A 74 2.87 -5.35 -10.24
N GLY A 75 4.16 -5.19 -9.94
CA GLY A 75 5.19 -6.10 -10.44
C GLY A 75 4.98 -7.53 -9.94
N LEU A 76 4.76 -7.70 -8.64
CA LEU A 76 4.50 -9.02 -8.05
C LEU A 76 3.20 -9.64 -8.56
N ASP A 77 2.13 -8.85 -8.67
CA ASP A 77 0.83 -9.30 -9.16
C ASP A 77 0.90 -9.77 -10.61
N SER A 78 1.65 -9.08 -11.47
CA SER A 78 1.88 -9.53 -12.84
C SER A 78 2.64 -10.84 -12.92
N ILE A 79 3.64 -11.07 -12.06
CA ILE A 79 4.39 -12.33 -12.02
C ILE A 79 3.48 -13.48 -11.56
N VAL A 80 2.73 -13.27 -10.48
CA VAL A 80 1.82 -14.30 -9.94
C VAL A 80 0.73 -14.63 -10.96
N THR A 81 0.10 -13.62 -11.57
CA THR A 81 -0.93 -13.83 -12.60
C THR A 81 -0.39 -14.58 -13.81
N GLY A 82 0.82 -14.24 -14.27
CA GLY A 82 1.45 -14.96 -15.39
C GLY A 82 1.74 -16.43 -15.09
N TRP A 83 2.02 -16.78 -13.84
CA TRP A 83 2.12 -18.18 -13.42
C TRP A 83 0.78 -18.90 -13.36
N ASP A 84 -0.27 -18.22 -12.88
CA ASP A 84 -1.63 -18.77 -12.83
C ASP A 84 -2.15 -19.06 -14.24
N GLU A 85 -1.92 -18.15 -15.20
CA GLU A 85 -2.27 -18.31 -16.61
C GLU A 85 -1.50 -19.48 -17.25
N TRP A 86 -0.19 -19.55 -17.02
CA TRP A 86 0.62 -20.65 -17.55
C TRP A 86 0.19 -22.01 -17.01
N GLU A 87 -0.14 -22.11 -15.72
CA GLU A 87 -0.65 -23.36 -15.14
C GLU A 87 -1.99 -23.76 -15.75
N ALA A 88 -2.91 -22.81 -15.92
CA ALA A 88 -4.21 -23.07 -16.55
C ALA A 88 -4.05 -23.60 -17.98
N ASP A 89 -3.18 -22.97 -18.78
CA ASP A 89 -2.87 -23.39 -20.15
C ASP A 89 -2.23 -24.79 -20.21
N ALA A 90 -1.32 -25.08 -19.28
CA ALA A 90 -0.67 -26.38 -19.19
C ALA A 90 -1.67 -27.49 -18.84
N VAL A 91 -2.56 -27.26 -17.86
CA VAL A 91 -3.63 -28.20 -17.49
C VAL A 91 -4.56 -28.45 -18.66
N ALA A 92 -5.06 -27.39 -19.31
CA ALA A 92 -5.94 -27.51 -20.48
C ALA A 92 -5.28 -28.30 -21.62
N SER A 93 -3.98 -28.09 -21.85
CA SER A 93 -3.19 -28.81 -22.86
C SER A 93 -2.97 -30.29 -22.53
N MET A 94 -2.99 -30.65 -21.24
CA MET A 94 -2.85 -32.03 -20.78
C MET A 94 -4.19 -32.78 -20.77
N GLU A 95 -5.30 -32.11 -20.43
CA GLU A 95 -6.65 -32.68 -20.46
C GLU A 95 -7.21 -32.82 -21.89
N GLY A 96 -6.72 -32.00 -22.82
CA GLY A 96 -7.04 -32.10 -24.25
C GLY A 96 -6.32 -33.24 -25.00
N LYS A 97 -5.51 -34.06 -24.32
CA LYS A 97 -4.85 -35.28 -24.84
C LYS A 97 -5.54 -36.53 -24.33
#